data_AF-E5RFL2-F1
#
_entry.id   AF-E5RFL2-F1
#
_cell.length_a   1.000
_cell.length_b   1.000
_cell.length_c   1.000
_cell.angle_alpha   90.00
_cell.angle_beta   90.00
_cell.angle_gamma   90.00
#
_symmetry.space_group_name_H-M   'P 1'
#
loop_
_entity.id
_entity.type
_entity.pdbx_description
1 polymer ?
#
loop_
_entity_poly.entity_id
_entity_poly.type
_entity_poly.pdbx_seq_one_letter_code
_entity_poly.pdbx_strand_id
1 'polypeptide(L)'
;MASPDWGYDDKNGPEQWSKLYPIANGNNQSPVDIKTSETKHDTSLKPISVSYNPATAKEIINVGHSFHVNFEDNDNRSVLKGGPFSDSYRLFQFHFHWGSTNEHGSEHTVDGVKYSAE
;
A
#
# COMPACT_ATOMS: atom_id res chain seq x y z
N MET A 1 4.43 10.34 24.88
CA MET A 1 3.66 9.60 23.86
C MET A 1 4.21 8.18 23.88
N ALA A 2 3.36 7.16 24.05
CA ALA A 2 3.83 5.77 24.02
C ALA A 2 4.49 5.52 22.65
N SER A 3 5.69 4.94 22.65
CA SER A 3 6.28 4.43 21.43
C SER A 3 5.28 3.43 20.83
N PRO A 4 4.96 3.49 19.53
CA PRO A 4 4.18 2.42 18.93
C PRO A 4 4.88 1.09 19.20
N ASP A 5 4.12 0.05 19.54
CA ASP A 5 4.65 -1.29 19.78
C ASP A 5 5.13 -1.97 18.48
N TRP A 6 5.24 -1.21 17.39
CA TRP A 6 5.71 -1.64 16.08
C TRP A 6 6.51 -0.50 15.40
N GLY A 7 7.42 -0.89 14.51
CA GLY A 7 8.24 0.00 13.69
C GLY A 7 8.98 -0.82 12.63
N TYR A 8 10.15 -0.34 12.20
CA TYR A 8 11.01 -1.02 11.22
C TYR A 8 12.42 -1.31 11.74
N ASP A 9 12.69 -1.03 13.02
CA ASP A 9 13.98 -1.33 13.66
C ASP A 9 14.03 -2.79 14.15
N ASP A 10 15.22 -3.33 14.39
CA ASP A 10 15.42 -4.73 14.81
C ASP A 10 14.53 -5.19 15.98
N LYS A 11 14.24 -4.27 16.93
CA LYS A 11 13.50 -4.60 18.17
C LYS A 11 11.98 -4.61 18.01
N ASN A 12 11.44 -3.90 17.03
CA ASN A 12 9.98 -3.75 16.82
C ASN A 12 9.57 -3.89 15.34
N GLY A 13 10.48 -4.41 14.51
CA GLY A 13 10.35 -4.55 13.06
C GLY A 13 9.45 -5.69 12.62
N PRO A 14 9.29 -5.89 11.29
CA PRO A 14 8.40 -6.88 10.70
C PRO A 14 8.49 -8.29 11.28
N GLU A 15 9.71 -8.77 11.59
CA GLU A 15 9.92 -10.09 12.19
C GLU A 15 9.28 -10.25 13.59
N GLN A 16 9.01 -9.12 14.27
CA GLN A 16 8.43 -9.07 15.61
C GLN A 16 6.93 -8.82 15.60
N TRP A 17 6.36 -8.33 14.49
CA TRP A 17 4.96 -7.88 14.43
C TRP A 17 3.96 -8.99 14.79
N SER A 18 4.24 -10.24 14.41
CA SER A 18 3.37 -11.39 14.70
C SER A 18 3.17 -11.69 16.19
N LYS A 19 4.07 -11.19 17.06
CA LYS A 19 3.95 -11.33 18.52
C LYS A 19 2.76 -10.56 19.09
N LEU A 20 2.42 -9.43 18.48
CA LEU A 20 1.34 -8.54 18.91
C LEU A 20 0.15 -8.58 17.95
N TYR A 21 0.43 -8.85 16.67
CA TYR A 21 -0.55 -8.94 15.60
C TYR A 21 -0.45 -10.32 14.94
N PRO A 22 -1.06 -11.38 15.52
CA PRO A 22 -0.89 -12.75 15.03
C PRO A 22 -1.22 -12.95 13.54
N ILE A 23 -2.09 -12.10 12.97
CA ILE A 23 -2.42 -12.10 11.55
C ILE A 23 -1.22 -11.81 10.64
N ALA A 24 -0.16 -11.18 11.16
CA ALA A 24 1.10 -10.95 10.45
C ALA A 24 1.82 -12.26 10.05
N ASN A 25 1.41 -13.41 10.61
CA ASN A 25 1.84 -14.74 10.21
C ASN A 25 0.74 -15.53 9.46
N GLY A 26 -0.19 -14.82 8.81
CA GLY A 26 -1.29 -15.40 8.04
C GLY A 26 -0.87 -15.84 6.63
N ASN A 27 -1.79 -16.52 5.92
CA ASN A 27 -1.53 -17.09 4.59
C ASN A 27 -1.71 -16.11 3.42
N ASN A 28 -2.16 -14.88 3.70
CA ASN A 28 -2.48 -13.86 2.70
C ASN A 28 -1.85 -12.52 3.12
N GLN A 29 -0.53 -12.53 3.34
CA GLN A 29 0.22 -11.31 3.65
C GLN A 29 0.75 -10.67 2.37
N SER A 30 0.93 -9.35 2.44
CA SER A 30 1.67 -8.54 1.48
C SER A 30 2.89 -7.94 2.19
N PRO A 31 3.93 -7.50 1.46
CA PRO A 31 4.11 -7.61 0.00
C PRO A 31 4.44 -9.03 -0.46
N VAL A 32 4.48 -9.23 -1.79
CA VAL A 32 4.94 -10.47 -2.43
C VAL A 32 5.89 -10.17 -3.59
N ASP A 33 6.68 -11.18 -3.99
CA ASP A 33 7.41 -11.15 -5.26
C ASP A 33 6.50 -11.58 -6.42
N ILE A 34 6.27 -10.66 -7.35
CA ILE A 34 5.46 -10.90 -8.54
C ILE A 34 6.35 -11.58 -9.58
N LYS A 35 6.28 -12.92 -9.61
CA LYS A 35 6.98 -13.74 -10.59
C LYS A 35 6.22 -13.79 -11.91
N THR A 36 6.68 -13.06 -12.91
CA THR A 36 5.96 -12.92 -14.19
C THR A 36 5.75 -14.25 -14.90
N SER A 37 6.67 -15.21 -14.73
CA SER A 37 6.57 -16.58 -15.25
C SER A 37 5.44 -17.42 -14.65
N GLU A 38 4.98 -17.08 -13.44
CA GLU A 38 3.87 -17.74 -12.74
C GLU A 38 2.54 -16.99 -12.93
N THR A 39 2.56 -15.78 -13.50
CA THR A 39 1.36 -15.00 -13.79
C THR A 39 0.63 -15.48 -15.04
N LYS A 40 -0.70 -15.28 -15.07
CA LYS A 40 -1.54 -15.59 -16.23
C LYS A 40 -2.36 -14.37 -16.59
N HIS A 41 -2.34 -14.00 -17.87
CA HIS A 41 -3.19 -12.93 -18.37
C HIS A 41 -4.67 -13.37 -18.32
N ASP A 42 -5.44 -12.72 -17.46
CA ASP A 42 -6.88 -12.91 -17.37
C ASP A 42 -7.60 -11.93 -18.29
N THR A 43 -8.07 -12.44 -19.43
CA THR A 43 -8.80 -11.66 -20.43
C THR A 43 -10.18 -11.19 -19.99
N SER A 44 -10.70 -11.66 -18.84
CA SER A 44 -11.96 -11.19 -18.27
C SER A 44 -11.82 -9.89 -17.47
N LEU A 45 -10.58 -9.51 -17.10
CA LEU A 45 -10.32 -8.27 -16.37
C LEU A 45 -10.67 -7.05 -17.22
N LYS A 46 -11.46 -6.16 -16.63
CA LYS A 46 -11.85 -4.89 -17.25
C LYS A 46 -10.77 -3.83 -16.97
N PRO A 47 -10.69 -2.74 -17.76
CA PRO A 47 -9.84 -1.61 -17.43
C PRO A 47 -10.18 -1.01 -16.05
N ILE A 48 -9.17 -0.55 -15.32
CA ILE A 48 -9.34 0.28 -14.13
C ILE A 48 -9.67 1.72 -14.56
N SER A 49 -10.58 2.37 -13.85
CA SER A 49 -10.97 3.76 -14.06
C SER A 49 -10.89 4.53 -12.75
N VAL A 50 -10.15 5.64 -12.76
CA VAL A 50 -10.04 6.57 -11.64
C VAL A 50 -10.68 7.90 -12.02
N SER A 51 -11.39 8.50 -11.06
CA SER A 51 -11.91 9.86 -11.16
C SER A 51 -11.64 10.53 -9.82
N TYR A 52 -10.56 11.27 -9.74
CA TYR A 52 -10.13 11.95 -8.52
C TYR A 52 -10.34 13.45 -8.66
N ASN A 53 -11.02 14.03 -7.67
CA ASN A 53 -11.24 15.47 -7.59
C ASN A 53 -10.18 16.09 -6.68
N PRO A 54 -9.28 16.96 -7.19
CA PRO A 54 -8.24 17.59 -6.37
C PRO A 54 -8.80 18.36 -5.17
N ALA A 55 -10.03 18.87 -5.24
CA ALA A 55 -10.69 19.58 -4.14
C ALA A 55 -11.03 18.68 -2.95
N THR A 56 -10.89 17.36 -3.07
CA THR A 56 -11.04 16.42 -1.94
C THR A 56 -9.77 16.23 -1.15
N ALA A 57 -8.60 16.71 -1.60
CA ALA A 57 -7.37 16.63 -0.80
C ALA A 57 -7.46 17.54 0.43
N LYS A 58 -7.12 17.02 1.61
CA LYS A 58 -7.29 17.71 2.89
C LYS A 58 -5.99 18.22 3.48
N GLU A 59 -5.05 17.29 3.69
CA GLU A 59 -3.83 17.55 4.45
C GLU A 59 -2.72 16.58 4.04
N ILE A 60 -1.49 16.96 4.36
CA ILE A 60 -0.33 16.07 4.40
C ILE A 60 0.16 15.98 5.85
N ILE A 61 0.32 14.76 6.36
CA ILE A 61 0.70 14.52 7.75
C ILE A 61 1.80 13.46 7.84
N ASN A 62 2.83 13.74 8.64
CA ASN A 62 3.83 12.75 9.02
C ASN A 62 3.29 11.93 10.20
N VAL A 63 3.12 10.63 10.01
CA VAL A 63 2.57 9.70 11.01
C VAL A 63 3.64 8.87 11.72
N GLY A 64 4.91 9.26 11.56
CA GLY A 64 6.08 8.65 12.19
C GLY A 64 6.73 7.53 11.38
N HIS A 65 5.95 6.77 10.60
CA HIS A 65 6.43 5.66 9.77
C HIS A 65 6.26 5.89 8.26
N SER A 66 5.48 6.90 7.87
CA SER A 66 5.35 7.41 6.50
C SER A 66 4.79 8.84 6.57
N PHE A 67 4.48 9.42 5.41
CA PHE A 67 3.56 10.55 5.32
C PHE A 67 2.28 10.10 4.63
N HIS A 68 1.15 10.61 5.10
CA HIS A 68 -0.15 10.40 4.46
C HIS A 68 -0.59 11.69 3.78
N VAL A 69 -1.16 11.57 2.59
CA VAL A 69 -2.01 12.59 2.00
C VAL A 69 -3.45 12.12 2.12
N ASN A 70 -4.22 12.78 2.97
CA ASN A 70 -5.60 12.38 3.30
C ASN A 70 -6.61 13.10 2.39
N PHE A 71 -7.72 12.41 2.07
CA PHE A 71 -8.80 12.92 1.22
C PHE A 71 -10.16 12.91 1.94
N GLU A 72 -11.11 13.71 1.47
CA GLU A 72 -12.51 13.62 1.85
C GLU A 72 -13.17 12.42 1.15
N ASP A 73 -13.73 11.49 1.92
CA ASP A 73 -14.34 10.24 1.44
C ASP A 73 -15.83 10.11 1.85
N ASN A 74 -16.46 11.22 2.25
CA ASN A 74 -17.88 11.25 2.62
C ASN A 74 -18.83 11.08 1.41
N ASP A 75 -18.33 11.27 0.19
CA ASP A 75 -19.06 11.11 -1.07
C ASP A 75 -18.21 10.45 -2.17
N ASN A 76 -18.72 10.43 -3.40
CA ASN A 76 -18.09 9.75 -4.54
C ASN A 76 -17.30 10.70 -5.47
N ARG A 77 -16.82 11.86 -4.98
CA ARG A 77 -16.02 12.80 -5.79
C ARG A 77 -14.64 12.25 -6.20
N SER A 78 -14.09 11.34 -5.39
CA SER A 78 -12.80 10.69 -5.64
C SER A 78 -12.93 9.18 -5.52
N VAL A 79 -13.07 8.49 -6.66
CA VAL A 79 -13.36 7.04 -6.70
C VAL A 79 -12.52 6.28 -7.72
N LEU A 80 -12.24 5.03 -7.39
CA LEU A 80 -11.70 3.98 -8.25
C LEU A 80 -12.78 2.94 -8.54
N LYS A 81 -12.86 2.46 -9.79
CA LYS A 81 -13.78 1.41 -10.23
C LYS A 81 -13.20 0.59 -11.39
N GLY A 82 -13.85 -0.50 -11.76
CA GLY A 82 -13.41 -1.38 -12.84
C GLY A 82 -12.34 -2.37 -12.37
N GLY A 83 -11.51 -2.89 -13.27
CA GLY A 83 -10.53 -3.91 -12.88
C GLY A 83 -11.21 -5.18 -12.35
N PRO A 84 -10.67 -5.79 -11.28
CA PRO A 84 -11.26 -6.95 -10.61
C PRO A 84 -12.41 -6.60 -9.63
N PHE A 85 -12.75 -5.31 -9.47
CA PHE A 85 -13.68 -4.87 -8.43
C PHE A 85 -15.15 -4.94 -8.89
N SER A 86 -16.04 -5.38 -7.99
CA SER A 86 -17.50 -5.33 -8.19
C SER A 86 -18.08 -3.92 -8.01
N ASP A 87 -17.46 -3.14 -7.13
CA ASP A 87 -17.98 -1.87 -6.64
C ASP A 87 -17.02 -0.70 -6.89
N SER A 88 -17.48 0.51 -6.56
CA SER A 88 -16.64 1.71 -6.55
C SER A 88 -16.06 1.93 -5.16
N TYR A 89 -14.76 2.22 -5.10
CA TYR A 89 -14.01 2.46 -3.86
C TYR A 89 -13.62 3.92 -3.77
N ARG A 90 -13.78 4.53 -2.60
CA ARG A 90 -13.43 5.94 -2.37
C ARG A 90 -11.96 6.07 -2.00
N LEU A 91 -11.28 7.06 -2.56
CA LEU A 91 -9.92 7.40 -2.16
C LEU A 91 -9.96 8.00 -0.75
N PHE A 92 -9.32 7.33 0.20
CA PHE A 92 -9.21 7.79 1.58
C PHE A 92 -7.87 8.47 1.86
N GLN A 93 -6.77 7.87 1.41
CA GLN A 93 -5.42 8.39 1.53
C GLN A 93 -4.50 7.77 0.46
N PHE A 94 -3.33 8.37 0.25
CA PHE A 94 -2.15 7.64 -0.22
C PHE A 94 -0.94 7.94 0.68
N HIS A 95 0.06 7.07 0.63
CA HIS A 95 1.34 7.19 1.31
C HIS A 95 2.42 6.47 0.47
N PHE A 96 3.66 6.50 0.95
CA PHE A 96 4.78 5.84 0.27
C PHE A 96 5.61 5.01 1.24
N HIS A 97 6.29 4.03 0.67
CA HIS A 97 7.42 3.32 1.25
C HIS A 97 8.68 3.65 0.46
N TRP A 98 9.81 3.79 1.13
CA TRP A 98 11.09 4.11 0.48
C TRP A 98 12.26 3.52 1.25
N GLY A 99 13.37 3.32 0.55
CA GLY A 99 14.61 2.84 1.13
C GLY A 99 15.57 3.97 1.49
N SER A 100 16.69 3.58 2.09
CA SER A 100 17.79 4.49 2.41
C SER A 100 18.59 4.95 1.19
N THR A 101 18.46 4.24 0.06
CA THR A 101 19.17 4.52 -1.19
C THR A 101 18.25 4.27 -2.38
N ASN A 102 18.67 4.60 -3.61
CA ASN A 102 17.81 4.46 -4.78
C ASN A 102 17.69 3.02 -5.30
N GLU A 103 18.51 2.11 -4.80
CA GLU A 103 18.58 0.70 -5.22
C GLU A 103 17.46 -0.16 -4.60
N HIS A 104 16.79 0.31 -3.55
CA HIS A 104 15.70 -0.40 -2.88
C HIS A 104 14.73 0.57 -2.19
N GLY A 105 13.52 0.10 -1.93
CA GLY A 105 12.51 0.87 -1.20
C GLY A 105 11.07 0.44 -1.46
N SER A 106 10.80 -0.13 -2.63
CA SER A 106 9.52 -0.79 -2.90
C SER A 106 9.30 -1.97 -1.94
N GLU A 107 8.03 -2.21 -1.60
CA GLU A 107 7.65 -3.36 -0.79
C GLU A 107 7.48 -4.59 -1.69
N HIS A 108 6.74 -4.46 -2.80
CA HIS A 108 6.67 -5.50 -3.81
C HIS A 108 7.94 -5.54 -4.67
N THR A 109 8.18 -6.71 -5.26
CA THR A 109 9.21 -6.91 -6.29
C THR A 109 8.61 -7.52 -7.54
N VAL A 110 9.28 -7.34 -8.68
CA VAL A 110 8.91 -7.99 -9.95
C VAL A 110 10.11 -8.82 -10.40
N ASP A 111 9.94 -10.14 -10.43
CA ASP A 111 11.03 -11.09 -10.69
C ASP A 111 12.28 -10.82 -9.83
N GLY A 112 12.07 -10.51 -8.55
CA GLY A 112 13.11 -10.15 -7.58
C GLY A 112 13.71 -8.74 -7.74
N VAL A 113 13.29 -7.96 -8.73
CA VAL A 113 13.74 -6.57 -8.93
C VAL A 113 13.01 -5.63 -7.98
N LYS A 114 13.78 -4.79 -7.28
CA LYS A 114 13.29 -3.72 -6.40
C LYS A 114 13.32 -2.37 -7.10
N TYR A 115 12.47 -1.46 -6.64
CA TYR A 115 12.44 -0.05 -7.05
C TYR A 115 12.73 0.86 -5.85
N SER A 116 13.01 2.15 -6.11
CA SER A 116 13.44 3.10 -5.08
C SER A 116 12.34 3.44 -4.05
N ALA A 117 11.07 3.31 -4.43
CA ALA A 117 9.92 3.59 -3.60
C ALA A 117 8.68 2.90 -4.19
N GLU A 118 7.62 2.78 -3.39
CA GLU A 118 6.29 2.33 -3.80
C GLU A 118 5.22 3.20 -3.13
#